data_AF-A0A2T8KYA8-F1
#
_entry.id   AF-A0A2T8KYA8-F1
#
_cell.length_a   1.000
_cell.length_b   1.000
_cell.length_c   1.000
_cell.angle_alpha   90.00
_cell.angle_beta   90.00
_cell.angle_gamma   90.00
#
_symmetry.space_group_name_H-M   'P 1'
#
loop_
_entity.id
_entity.type
_entity.pdbx_description
1 polymer ?
#
loop_
_entity_poly.entity_id
_entity_poly.type
_entity_poly.pdbx_seq_one_letter_code
_entity_poly.pdbx_strand_id
1 'polypeptide(L)'
;MNRYLHFASSCRQFGYDMNSLTELRRDEREHHGSLAVMLEVLKRVHQGFFDSVLDGSCSDVREVIRAVRREVLRGCTVAFSRVIPLADFAGDHPMWKLTERLGAVCAANADATVTHVVALDPGTEKARWARDNSKFLVNPSWIMAASFRWCRPNEQEFPVTRGRGTKLCGFLRLRVGVAHPGLECFRSFT
;
A
#
# COMPACT_ATOMS: atom_id res chain seq x y z
N MET A 1 -2.69 -8.24 -7.62
CA MET A 1 -1.78 -8.95 -6.72
C MET A 1 -0.37 -8.47 -7.02
N ASN A 2 0.42 -8.08 -6.02
CA ASN A 2 1.82 -7.70 -6.25
C ASN A 2 2.60 -8.95 -6.65
N ARG A 3 3.44 -8.85 -7.69
CA ARG A 3 4.13 -10.00 -8.29
C ARG A 3 5.52 -10.14 -7.67
N TYR A 4 5.92 -11.37 -7.38
CA TYR A 4 7.23 -11.71 -6.83
C TYR A 4 8.30 -11.57 -7.94
N LEU A 5 9.33 -10.76 -7.72
CA LEU A 5 10.31 -10.35 -8.75
C LEU A 5 11.72 -10.89 -8.50
N HIS A 6 11.83 -12.08 -7.91
CA HIS A 6 13.14 -12.70 -7.66
C HIS A 6 13.81 -13.21 -8.95
N PHE A 7 13.03 -13.80 -9.86
CA PHE A 7 13.53 -14.47 -11.05
C PHE A 7 13.42 -13.59 -12.31
N ALA A 8 14.42 -13.67 -13.19
CA ALA A 8 14.45 -12.96 -14.46
C ALA A 8 13.24 -13.29 -15.37
N SER A 9 12.77 -14.54 -15.32
CA SER A 9 11.55 -14.97 -16.02
C SER A 9 10.32 -14.19 -15.57
N SER A 10 10.21 -13.88 -14.28
CA SER A 10 9.11 -13.08 -13.74
C SER A 10 9.15 -11.64 -14.26
N CYS A 11 10.33 -11.00 -14.33
CA CYS A 11 10.46 -9.66 -14.90
C CYS A 11 10.04 -9.64 -16.38
N ARG A 12 10.49 -10.61 -17.18
CA ARG A 12 10.16 -10.74 -18.61
C ARG A 12 8.68 -11.00 -18.85
N GLN A 13 8.08 -11.96 -18.12
CA GLN A 13 6.66 -12.30 -18.25
C GLN A 13 5.74 -11.10 -18.03
N PHE A 14 6.18 -10.14 -17.21
CA PHE A 14 5.36 -9.02 -16.78
C PHE A 14 5.82 -7.67 -17.37
N GLY A 15 6.76 -7.69 -18.31
CA GLY A 15 7.21 -6.50 -19.04
C GLY A 15 7.91 -5.47 -18.17
N TYR A 16 8.58 -5.90 -17.09
CA TYR A 16 9.36 -5.00 -16.25
C TYR A 16 10.75 -4.79 -16.83
N ASP A 17 11.07 -3.53 -17.18
CA ASP A 17 12.40 -3.09 -17.64
C ASP A 17 13.34 -2.86 -16.45
N MET A 18 13.55 -3.90 -15.64
CA MET A 18 14.38 -3.88 -14.44
C MET A 18 15.05 -5.25 -14.25
N ASN A 19 16.30 -5.24 -13.78
CA ASN A 19 17.00 -6.46 -13.40
C ASN A 19 16.32 -7.12 -12.18
N SER A 20 16.11 -8.42 -12.28
CA SER A 20 15.65 -9.26 -11.16
C SER A 20 16.71 -9.38 -10.06
N LEU A 21 16.30 -9.81 -8.86
CA LEU A 21 17.24 -10.08 -7.75
C LEU A 21 18.31 -11.12 -8.15
N THR A 22 17.91 -12.14 -8.91
CA THR A 22 18.82 -13.15 -9.45
C THR A 22 19.86 -12.53 -10.39
N GLU A 23 19.45 -11.66 -11.31
CA GLU A 23 20.38 -10.97 -12.23
C GLU A 23 21.30 -9.99 -11.48
N LEU A 24 20.82 -9.39 -10.39
CA LEU A 24 21.61 -8.56 -9.50
C LEU A 24 22.50 -9.36 -8.53
N ARG A 25 22.39 -10.69 -8.50
CA ARG A 25 23.06 -11.59 -7.55
C ARG A 25 22.86 -11.15 -6.09
N ARG A 26 21.63 -10.75 -5.76
CA ARG A 26 21.23 -10.35 -4.40
C ARG A 26 20.09 -11.23 -3.94
N ASP A 27 20.10 -11.56 -2.66
CA ASP A 27 18.97 -12.22 -2.01
C ASP A 27 17.97 -11.17 -1.48
N GLU A 28 16.78 -11.63 -1.11
CA GLU A 28 15.80 -10.81 -0.39
C GLU A 28 16.30 -10.43 1.01
N ARG A 29 15.84 -9.29 1.52
CA ARG A 29 16.14 -8.88 2.89
C ARG A 29 15.38 -9.76 3.88
N GLU A 30 16.08 -10.34 4.83
CA GLU A 30 15.53 -11.27 5.83
C GLU A 30 14.34 -10.69 6.62
N HIS A 31 14.38 -9.41 7.00
CA HIS A 31 13.35 -8.80 7.85
C HIS A 31 12.36 -7.90 7.11
N HIS A 32 12.67 -7.50 5.88
CA HIS A 32 11.91 -6.46 5.16
C HIS A 32 11.72 -6.78 3.66
N GLY A 33 12.05 -8.00 3.25
CA GLY A 33 11.79 -8.53 1.91
C GLY A 33 10.33 -8.93 1.71
N SER A 34 10.01 -9.36 0.50
CA SER A 34 8.67 -9.81 0.14
C SER A 34 8.29 -11.04 0.96
N LEU A 35 9.22 -12.00 1.10
CA LEU A 35 9.00 -13.24 1.84
C LEU A 35 8.79 -12.99 3.33
N ALA A 36 9.59 -12.10 3.93
CA ALA A 36 9.46 -11.71 5.33
C ALA A 36 8.06 -11.14 5.64
N VAL A 37 7.60 -10.21 4.80
CA VAL A 37 6.25 -9.64 4.89
C VAL A 37 5.18 -10.73 4.75
N MET A 38 5.31 -11.61 3.76
CA MET A 38 4.33 -12.67 3.52
C MET A 38 4.26 -13.65 4.68
N LEU A 39 5.39 -14.00 5.30
CA LEU A 39 5.44 -14.86 6.48
C LEU A 39 4.67 -14.23 7.65
N GLU A 40 4.88 -12.95 7.94
CA GLU A 40 4.18 -12.26 9.01
C GLU A 40 2.67 -12.16 8.76
N VAL A 41 2.25 -11.94 7.51
CA VAL A 41 0.84 -11.97 7.13
C VAL A 41 0.25 -13.37 7.36
N LEU A 42 0.95 -14.43 6.93
CA LEU A 42 0.49 -15.81 7.11
C LEU A 42 0.36 -16.18 8.59
N LYS A 43 1.30 -15.76 9.45
CA LYS A 43 1.20 -15.96 10.90
C LYS A 43 -0.04 -15.28 11.49
N ARG A 44 -0.31 -14.02 11.13
CA ARG A 44 -1.51 -13.29 11.60
C ARG A 44 -2.81 -13.93 11.12
N VAL A 45 -2.85 -14.39 9.87
CA VAL A 45 -4.02 -15.11 9.32
C VAL A 45 -4.21 -16.45 10.02
N HIS A 46 -3.12 -17.20 10.23
CA HIS A 46 -3.15 -18.47 10.95
C HIS A 46 -3.69 -18.28 12.37
N GLN A 47 -3.13 -17.33 13.11
CA GLN A 47 -3.58 -17.00 14.46
C GLN A 47 -5.08 -16.64 14.46
N GLY A 48 -5.50 -15.66 13.64
CA GLY A 48 -6.91 -15.25 13.61
C GLY A 48 -7.88 -16.37 13.20
N PHE A 49 -7.46 -17.29 12.33
CA PHE A 49 -8.27 -18.45 11.97
C PHE A 49 -8.40 -19.43 13.13
N PHE A 50 -7.30 -19.82 13.77
CA PHE A 50 -7.34 -20.79 14.86
C PHE A 50 -7.93 -20.24 16.14
N ASP A 51 -7.74 -18.95 16.45
CA ASP A 51 -8.44 -18.28 17.55
C ASP A 51 -9.96 -18.39 17.36
N SER A 52 -10.44 -18.15 16.13
CA SER A 52 -11.86 -18.29 15.81
C SER A 52 -12.38 -19.72 16.07
N VAL A 53 -11.58 -20.73 15.74
CA VAL A 53 -11.92 -22.15 15.96
C VAL A 53 -11.99 -22.48 17.46
N LEU A 54 -11.07 -21.94 18.26
CA LEU A 54 -11.08 -22.10 19.71
C LEU A 54 -12.30 -21.44 20.35
N ASP A 55 -12.76 -20.31 19.80
CA ASP A 55 -13.99 -19.62 20.22
C ASP A 55 -15.28 -20.33 19.74
N GLY A 56 -15.16 -21.50 19.11
CA GLY A 56 -16.29 -22.29 18.60
C GLY A 56 -16.85 -21.78 17.26
N SER A 57 -16.18 -20.81 16.63
CA SER A 57 -16.53 -20.30 15.30
C SER A 57 -15.64 -20.94 14.22
N CYS A 58 -16.21 -21.44 13.13
CA CYS A 58 -15.41 -21.97 12.01
C CYS A 58 -15.32 -20.91 10.90
N SER A 59 -14.54 -19.86 11.13
CA SER A 59 -14.45 -18.75 10.18
C SER A 59 -13.80 -19.19 8.87
N ASP A 60 -14.39 -18.84 7.72
CA ASP A 60 -13.73 -19.05 6.43
C ASP A 60 -12.40 -18.27 6.40
N VAL A 61 -11.28 -18.96 6.12
CA VAL A 61 -9.94 -18.34 6.04
C VAL A 61 -9.90 -17.13 5.10
N ARG A 62 -10.73 -17.11 4.05
CA ARG A 62 -10.85 -15.97 3.14
C ARG A 62 -11.42 -14.74 3.84
N GLU A 63 -12.32 -14.90 4.80
CA GLU A 63 -12.84 -13.79 5.60
C GLU A 63 -11.78 -13.31 6.60
N VAL A 64 -11.02 -14.22 7.21
CA VAL A 64 -9.89 -13.86 8.08
C VAL A 64 -8.84 -13.05 7.31
N ILE A 65 -8.47 -13.49 6.10
CA ILE A 65 -7.55 -12.75 5.22
C ILE A 65 -8.10 -11.35 4.90
N ARG A 66 -9.40 -11.22 4.61
CA ARG A 66 -10.03 -9.92 4.37
C ARG A 66 -10.01 -9.05 5.63
N ALA A 67 -10.26 -9.62 6.80
CA ALA A 67 -10.21 -8.91 8.07
C ALA A 67 -8.79 -8.38 8.35
N VAL A 68 -7.77 -9.24 8.33
CA VAL A 68 -6.36 -8.84 8.50
C VAL A 68 -5.95 -7.76 7.49
N ARG A 69 -6.45 -7.84 6.25
CA ARG A 69 -6.16 -6.84 5.23
C ARG A 69 -6.82 -5.49 5.49
N ARG A 70 -8.04 -5.46 6.04
CA ARG A 70 -8.74 -4.21 6.41
C ARG A 70 -8.07 -3.48 7.57
N GLU A 71 -7.28 -4.17 8.36
CA GLU A 71 -6.52 -3.55 9.45
C GLU A 71 -5.42 -2.60 8.94
N VAL A 72 -4.99 -2.74 7.69
CA VAL A 72 -3.83 -2.02 7.15
C VAL A 72 -4.04 -0.50 7.16
N LEU A 73 -5.20 -0.01 6.71
CA LEU A 73 -5.54 1.42 6.66
C LEU A 73 -6.81 1.72 7.46
N ARG A 74 -7.13 0.90 8.46
CA ARG A 74 -8.29 1.14 9.34
C ARG A 74 -8.20 2.52 9.99
N GLY A 75 -9.31 3.24 9.99
CA GLY A 75 -9.39 4.60 10.52
C GLY A 75 -8.87 5.70 9.58
N CYS A 76 -8.42 5.35 8.37
CA CYS A 76 -8.06 6.33 7.36
C CYS A 76 -9.26 6.66 6.48
N THR A 77 -9.55 7.96 6.33
CA THR A 77 -10.41 8.49 5.27
C THR A 77 -9.55 9.13 4.18
N VAL A 78 -9.69 8.69 2.94
CA VAL A 78 -8.78 9.00 1.82
C VAL A 78 -9.53 9.69 0.69
N ALA A 79 -9.06 10.87 0.26
CA ALA A 79 -9.56 11.55 -0.93
C ALA A 79 -8.50 11.56 -2.05
N PHE A 80 -8.93 11.42 -3.29
CA PHE A 80 -8.04 11.38 -4.46
C PHE A 80 -8.03 12.72 -5.22
N SER A 81 -6.86 13.11 -5.72
CA SER A 81 -6.67 14.31 -6.55
C SER A 81 -5.81 14.02 -7.79
N ARG A 82 -6.43 14.10 -8.98
CA ARG A 82 -5.81 13.78 -10.28
C ARG A 82 -5.22 12.36 -10.39
N VAL A 83 -5.66 11.45 -9.52
CA VAL A 83 -5.30 10.02 -9.56
C VAL A 83 -6.39 9.20 -10.25
N ILE A 84 -7.64 9.59 -10.06
CA ILE A 84 -8.83 8.94 -10.62
C ILE A 84 -9.42 9.93 -11.64
N PRO A 85 -9.56 9.55 -12.91
CA PRO A 85 -10.23 10.36 -13.91
C PRO A 85 -11.67 10.69 -13.47
N LEU A 86 -12.16 11.90 -13.77
CA LEU A 86 -13.52 12.32 -13.42
C LEU A 86 -14.60 11.42 -14.05
N ALA A 87 -14.32 10.81 -15.21
CA ALA A 87 -15.23 9.88 -15.88
C ALA A 87 -15.38 8.54 -15.14
N ASP A 88 -14.39 8.16 -14.32
CA ASP A 88 -14.33 6.86 -13.62
C ASP A 88 -14.81 6.96 -12.17
N PHE A 89 -15.48 8.07 -11.82
CA PHE A 89 -15.84 8.38 -10.44
C PHE A 89 -16.93 7.45 -9.85
N ALA A 90 -17.44 6.49 -10.62
CA ALA A 90 -18.40 5.46 -10.17
C ALA A 90 -17.83 4.43 -9.16
N GLY A 91 -16.73 4.74 -8.47
CA GLY A 91 -16.10 3.85 -7.47
C GLY A 91 -15.43 2.59 -8.05
N ASP A 92 -15.48 2.40 -9.37
CA ASP A 92 -14.93 1.21 -10.02
C ASP A 92 -13.40 1.27 -10.18
N HIS A 93 -12.80 2.45 -10.02
CA HIS A 93 -11.38 2.67 -10.25
C HIS A 93 -10.51 1.73 -9.37
N PRO A 94 -9.51 1.03 -9.95
CA PRO A 94 -8.72 0.02 -9.23
C PRO A 94 -8.05 0.54 -7.95
N MET A 95 -7.62 1.80 -7.95
CA MET A 95 -7.01 2.41 -6.76
C MET A 95 -8.01 2.69 -5.65
N TRP A 96 -9.25 3.06 -5.99
CA TRP A 96 -10.32 3.25 -5.00
C TRP A 96 -10.64 1.93 -4.31
N LYS A 97 -10.92 0.88 -5.09
CA LYS A 97 -11.18 -0.47 -4.57
C LYS A 97 -10.01 -1.02 -3.76
N LEU A 98 -8.78 -0.72 -4.16
CA LEU A 98 -7.61 -1.16 -3.41
C LEU A 98 -7.57 -0.52 -2.03
N THR A 99 -7.79 0.79 -1.95
CA THR A 99 -7.82 1.54 -0.68
C THR A 99 -8.92 1.02 0.25
N GLU A 100 -10.13 0.78 -0.26
CA GLU A 100 -11.22 0.19 0.53
C GLU A 100 -10.91 -1.25 1.00
N ARG A 101 -10.29 -2.06 0.14
CA ARG A 101 -9.85 -3.42 0.53
C ARG A 101 -8.78 -3.43 1.62
N LEU A 102 -8.06 -2.33 1.79
CA LEU A 102 -7.11 -2.13 2.90
C LEU A 102 -7.79 -1.54 4.15
N GLY A 103 -9.10 -1.31 4.11
CA GLY A 103 -9.93 -0.88 5.24
C GLY A 103 -10.00 0.62 5.48
N ALA A 104 -9.54 1.42 4.51
CA ALA A 104 -9.80 2.86 4.50
C ALA A 104 -11.18 3.17 3.93
N VAL A 105 -11.74 4.32 4.33
CA VAL A 105 -12.94 4.90 3.73
C VAL A 105 -12.50 5.85 2.61
N CYS A 106 -13.04 5.69 1.41
CA CYS A 106 -12.74 6.60 0.31
C CYS A 106 -13.78 7.73 0.25
N ALA A 107 -13.30 8.96 0.11
CA ALA A 107 -14.12 10.17 0.03
C ALA A 107 -13.99 10.80 -1.36
N ALA A 108 -15.13 11.27 -1.89
CA ALA A 108 -15.18 11.95 -3.17
C ALA A 108 -14.47 13.29 -3.14
N ASN A 109 -14.76 14.07 -2.10
CA ASN A 109 -14.26 15.41 -1.88
C ASN A 109 -13.41 15.45 -0.63
N ALA A 110 -12.62 16.52 -0.52
CA ALA A 110 -11.84 16.78 0.67
C ALA A 110 -12.72 17.53 1.68
N ASP A 111 -13.00 16.90 2.82
CA ASP A 111 -13.80 17.45 3.92
C ASP A 111 -13.11 17.19 5.27
N ALA A 112 -13.69 17.68 6.37
CA ALA A 112 -13.09 17.56 7.70
C ALA A 112 -12.77 16.11 8.14
N THR A 113 -13.51 15.13 7.64
CA THR A 113 -13.32 13.70 7.95
C THR A 113 -12.10 13.10 7.25
N VAL A 114 -11.65 13.73 6.15
CA VAL A 114 -10.49 13.28 5.40
C VAL A 114 -9.23 13.38 6.25
N THR A 115 -8.47 12.29 6.24
CA THR A 115 -7.19 12.14 6.94
C THR A 115 -6.01 12.22 5.96
N HIS A 116 -6.20 11.70 4.74
CA HIS A 116 -5.18 11.65 3.70
C HIS A 116 -5.73 12.15 2.37
N VAL A 117 -4.96 12.98 1.69
CA VAL A 117 -5.15 13.32 0.29
C VAL A 117 -4.05 12.65 -0.52
N VAL A 118 -4.47 11.81 -1.46
CA VAL A 118 -3.57 11.12 -2.39
C VAL A 118 -3.52 11.92 -3.69
N ALA A 119 -2.36 12.45 -4.04
CA ALA A 119 -2.19 13.34 -5.18
C ALA A 119 -0.91 13.07 -5.96
N LEU A 120 -0.94 13.38 -7.26
CA LEU A 120 0.25 13.39 -8.12
C LEU A 120 0.87 14.78 -8.26
N ASP A 121 0.10 15.83 -8.00
CA ASP A 121 0.54 17.23 -8.11
C ASP A 121 0.19 17.97 -6.81
N PRO A 122 1.16 18.56 -6.11
CA PRO A 122 0.91 19.28 -4.86
C PRO A 122 0.25 20.65 -5.07
N GLY A 123 0.07 21.07 -6.33
CA GLY A 123 -0.60 22.29 -6.75
C GLY A 123 -2.09 22.15 -7.04
N THR A 124 -2.70 20.98 -6.80
CA THR A 124 -4.16 20.85 -6.92
C THR A 124 -4.87 21.50 -5.74
N GLU A 125 -6.16 21.81 -5.92
CA GLU A 125 -6.99 22.37 -4.85
C GLU A 125 -7.07 21.44 -3.63
N LYS A 126 -7.35 20.15 -3.84
CA LYS A 126 -7.36 19.16 -2.75
C LYS A 126 -6.00 19.01 -2.05
N ALA A 127 -4.89 19.14 -2.79
CA ALA A 127 -3.56 19.08 -2.19
C ALA A 127 -3.23 20.33 -1.35
N ARG A 128 -3.65 21.52 -1.81
CA ARG A 128 -3.57 22.74 -0.99
C ARG A 128 -4.43 22.63 0.26
N TRP A 129 -5.69 22.23 0.11
CA TRP A 129 -6.61 22.01 1.21
C TRP A 129 -6.02 21.08 2.28
N ALA A 130 -5.36 19.97 1.87
CA ALA A 130 -4.73 19.05 2.81
C ALA A 130 -3.64 19.74 3.64
N ARG A 131 -2.79 20.54 2.98
CA ARG A 131 -1.73 21.30 3.66
C ARG A 131 -2.31 22.32 4.63
N ASP A 132 -3.29 23.09 4.18
CA ASP A 132 -3.91 24.18 4.95
C ASP A 132 -4.68 23.64 6.17
N ASN A 133 -5.17 22.39 6.11
CA ASN A 133 -5.90 21.72 7.19
C ASN A 133 -5.05 20.68 7.95
N SER A 134 -3.72 20.71 7.79
CA SER A 134 -2.78 19.79 8.45
C SER A 134 -3.11 18.30 8.27
N LYS A 135 -3.62 17.94 7.09
CA LYS A 135 -3.87 16.54 6.68
C LYS A 135 -2.67 15.98 5.93
N PHE A 136 -2.56 14.65 5.88
CA PHE A 136 -1.47 14.01 5.17
C PHE A 136 -1.63 14.14 3.65
N LEU A 137 -0.61 14.67 2.98
CA LEU A 137 -0.56 14.76 1.52
C LEU A 137 0.47 13.74 1.00
N VAL A 138 -0.01 12.66 0.37
CA VAL A 138 0.84 11.52 -0.02
C VAL A 138 0.72 11.18 -1.50
N ASN A 139 1.78 10.57 -2.04
CA ASN A 139 1.78 10.03 -3.39
C ASN A 139 0.99 8.70 -3.46
N PRO A 140 0.35 8.34 -4.60
CA PRO A 140 -0.27 7.03 -4.80
C PRO A 140 0.59 5.81 -4.44
N SER A 141 1.92 5.95 -4.52
CA SER A 141 2.86 4.91 -4.09
C SER A 141 2.72 4.52 -2.62
N TRP A 142 2.17 5.38 -1.76
CA TRP A 142 1.86 5.07 -0.35
C TRP A 142 0.82 3.95 -0.23
N ILE A 143 -0.30 4.03 -0.95
CA ILE A 143 -1.33 2.96 -0.97
C ILE A 143 -0.73 1.67 -1.54
N MET A 144 0.08 1.80 -2.58
CA MET A 144 0.72 0.64 -3.20
C MET A 144 1.70 -0.04 -2.23
N ALA A 145 2.48 0.74 -1.50
CA ALA A 145 3.37 0.26 -0.45
C ALA A 145 2.58 -0.39 0.69
N ALA A 146 1.47 0.21 1.13
CA ALA A 146 0.59 -0.37 2.14
C ALA A 146 0.05 -1.75 1.72
N SER A 147 -0.42 -1.84 0.48
CA SER A 147 -0.88 -3.09 -0.15
C SER A 147 0.21 -4.16 -0.26
N PHE A 148 1.46 -3.74 -0.47
CA PHE A 148 2.59 -4.65 -0.59
C PHE A 148 3.09 -5.13 0.78
N ARG A 149 3.28 -4.20 1.71
CA ARG A 149 3.84 -4.44 3.04
C ARG A 149 2.82 -4.99 4.04
N TRP A 150 1.51 -4.92 3.72
CA TRP A 150 0.43 -5.26 4.65
C TRP A 150 0.53 -4.52 6.00
N CYS A 151 1.03 -3.29 5.95
CA CYS A 151 1.13 -2.37 7.07
C CYS A 151 0.91 -0.94 6.57
N ARG A 152 0.54 -0.02 7.46
CA ARG A 152 0.45 1.41 7.14
C ARG A 152 1.87 2.00 7.04
N PRO A 153 2.34 2.43 5.87
CA PRO A 153 3.64 3.06 5.74
C PRO A 153 3.63 4.46 6.35
N ASN A 154 4.80 4.95 6.79
CA ASN A 154 4.96 6.34 7.20
C ASN A 154 4.67 7.27 6.01
N GLU A 155 3.76 8.21 6.20
CA GLU A 155 3.31 9.15 5.17
C GLU A 155 4.46 10.03 4.63
N GLN A 156 5.45 10.34 5.47
CA GLN A 156 6.59 11.18 5.10
C GLN A 156 7.56 10.51 4.11
N GLU A 157 7.52 9.18 3.98
CA GLU A 157 8.28 8.43 2.96
C GLU A 157 7.72 8.65 1.54
N PHE A 158 6.51 9.21 1.42
CA PHE A 158 5.78 9.30 0.15
C PHE A 158 5.34 10.73 -0.19
N PRO A 159 6.26 11.72 -0.20
CA PRO A 159 5.92 13.10 -0.47
C PRO A 159 5.44 13.31 -1.91
N VAL A 160 4.58 14.30 -2.11
CA VAL A 160 4.11 14.72 -3.45
C VAL A 160 5.03 15.82 -3.98
N THR A 161 5.87 15.50 -4.97
CA THR A 161 6.83 16.44 -5.57
C THR A 161 6.35 16.98 -6.93
N ARG A 162 6.67 18.24 -7.25
CA ARG A 162 6.44 18.82 -8.59
C ARG A 162 7.56 18.37 -9.52
N GLY A 163 7.32 17.43 -10.44
CA GLY A 163 8.30 17.09 -11.47
C GLY A 163 8.10 15.72 -12.12
N ARG A 164 8.02 15.74 -13.46
CA ARG A 164 7.95 14.65 -14.45
C ARG A 164 7.53 13.30 -13.89
N GLY A 165 6.29 12.90 -14.18
CA GLY A 165 5.70 11.60 -13.87
C GLY A 165 6.76 10.51 -13.73
N THR A 166 7.18 10.27 -12.49
CA THR A 166 8.10 9.18 -12.19
C THR A 166 7.26 7.93 -12.34
N LYS A 167 7.23 7.42 -13.57
CA LYS A 167 6.67 6.13 -13.97
C LYS A 167 7.00 5.11 -12.90
N LEU A 168 6.09 4.78 -12.00
CA LEU A 168 6.13 3.61 -11.11
C LEU A 168 7.46 3.33 -10.34
N CYS A 169 8.47 4.21 -10.38
CA CYS A 169 9.86 3.80 -10.15
C CYS A 169 10.17 3.67 -8.65
N GLY A 170 9.54 4.48 -7.80
CA GLY A 170 9.64 4.33 -6.35
C GLY A 170 9.02 3.03 -5.84
N PHE A 171 7.85 2.64 -6.38
CA PHE A 171 7.18 1.40 -5.98
C PHE A 171 7.90 0.14 -6.50
N LEU A 172 8.51 0.20 -7.69
CA LEU A 172 9.36 -0.89 -8.18
C LEU A 172 10.68 -1.01 -7.39
N ARG A 173 11.29 0.10 -6.94
CA ARG A 173 12.48 0.06 -6.08
C ARG A 173 12.20 -0.57 -4.70
N LEU A 174 11.04 -0.29 -4.11
CA LEU A 174 10.56 -1.01 -2.92
C LEU A 174 10.51 -2.53 -3.14
N ARG A 175 10.13 -2.98 -4.35
CA ARG A 175 9.98 -4.41 -4.70
C ARG A 175 11.29 -5.14 -4.98
N VAL A 176 12.34 -4.44 -5.43
CA VAL A 176 13.67 -5.04 -5.71
C VAL A 176 14.61 -4.89 -4.50
N GLY A 177 14.11 -4.43 -3.34
CA GLY A 177 14.93 -4.28 -2.13
C GLY A 177 16.02 -3.20 -2.22
N VAL A 178 15.93 -2.28 -3.18
CA VAL A 178 16.93 -1.21 -3.38
C VAL A 178 16.54 0.02 -2.53
N ALA A 179 17.17 0.08 -1.36
CA ALA A 179 17.36 1.22 -0.43
C ALA A 179 16.20 2.21 -0.19
N HIS A 180 15.68 2.20 1.04
CA HIS A 180 15.50 3.41 1.85
C HIS A 180 15.92 3.09 3.31
N PRO A 181 16.83 3.86 3.93
CA PRO A 181 17.15 3.72 5.34
C PRO A 181 16.03 4.37 6.18
N GLY A 182 15.40 3.61 7.09
CA GLY A 182 14.38 4.16 8.02
C GLY A 182 13.13 3.31 8.28
N LEU A 183 13.17 2.00 8.02
CA LEU A 183 11.98 1.13 8.04
C LEU A 183 11.73 0.45 9.40
N GLU A 184 11.30 1.22 10.40
CA GLU A 184 10.71 0.65 11.62
C GLU A 184 9.18 0.70 11.52
N CYS A 185 8.55 -0.37 11.03
CA CYS A 185 7.09 -0.49 10.97
C CYS A 185 6.54 -1.63 11.83
N PHE A 186 7.38 -2.25 12.66
CA PHE A 186 7.02 -3.37 13.53
C PHE A 186 7.10 -3.00 15.02
N ARG A 187 6.50 -1.88 15.41
CA ARG A 187 6.22 -1.61 16.83
C ARG A 187 4.73 -1.35 17.05
N SER A 188 4.13 -2.34 17.72
CA SER A 188 3.01 -2.27 18.67
C SER A 188 1.64 -1.84 18.14
N PHE A 189 0.80 -2.84 17.85
CA PHE A 189 -0.62 -2.79 18.21
C PHE A 189 -0.81 -3.74 19.39
N THR A 190 -0.62 -3.19 20.59
CA THR A 190 -1.18 -3.68 21.87
C THR A 190 -1.86 -2.50 22.52
#